data_AF-A0A6P5TY74-F1
#
_entry.id   AF-A0A6P5TY74-F1
#
_cell.length_a   1.000
_cell.length_b   1.000
_cell.length_c   1.000
_cell.angle_alpha   90.00
_cell.angle_beta   90.00
_cell.angle_gamma   90.00
#
_symmetry.space_group_name_H-M   'P 1'
#
loop_
_entity.id
_entity.type
_entity.pdbx_description
1 polymer ?
#
loop_
_entity_poly.entity_id
_entity_poly.type
_entity_poly.pdbx_seq_one_letter_code
_entity_poly.pdbx_strand_id
1 'polypeptide(L)'
;MALIGEALISASVQVLCNRITSPEFVDLFRHKKLNEPLLMKLKTTLLTLYAVLDDAEEKQIKKPAVRNWLDELKHAVFDAEDLLDEIDTEALRCKFEGEDQTGKFTNKVRNLLFSSRNHFYKSMNDKIQELLARLENFVQLKSALGLGEVAGRKG
;
A
#
# COMPACT_ATOMS: atom_id res chain seq x y z
N MET A 1 -10.05 23.34 14.77
CA MET A 1 -8.58 23.41 14.74
C MET A 1 -8.12 22.05 14.28
N ALA A 2 -7.59 21.94 13.06
CA ALA A 2 -7.03 20.67 12.59
C ALA A 2 -5.81 20.34 13.45
N LEU A 3 -5.86 19.23 14.18
CA LEU A 3 -4.67 18.67 14.80
C LEU A 3 -3.85 18.12 13.63
N ILE A 4 -2.59 18.53 13.50
CA ILE A 4 -1.72 18.31 12.32
C ILE A 4 -1.54 16.82 11.91
N GLY A 5 -2.08 15.87 12.68
CA GLY A 5 -2.16 14.44 12.36
C GLY A 5 -3.37 14.01 11.51
N GLU A 6 -4.51 14.74 11.57
CA GLU A 6 -5.79 14.27 11.01
C GLU A 6 -5.80 14.14 9.47
N ALA A 7 -5.13 15.08 8.81
CA ALA A 7 -5.16 15.13 7.35
C ALA A 7 -4.18 14.15 6.69
N LEU A 8 -3.14 13.70 7.40
CA LEU A 8 -2.01 13.07 6.74
C LEU A 8 -2.25 11.59 6.43
N ILE A 9 -2.65 10.79 7.43
CA ILE A 9 -2.85 9.34 7.22
C ILE A 9 -4.06 9.10 6.32
N SER A 10 -5.16 9.80 6.57
CA SER A 10 -6.38 9.72 5.77
C SER A 10 -6.12 10.07 4.30
N ALA A 11 -5.36 11.13 4.02
CA ALA A 11 -4.99 11.48 2.65
C ALA A 11 -4.08 10.42 2.01
N SER A 12 -3.06 9.94 2.73
CA SER A 12 -2.16 8.87 2.25
C SER A 12 -2.94 7.59 1.88
N VAL A 13 -3.83 7.14 2.76
CA VAL A 13 -4.67 5.96 2.49
C VAL A 13 -5.56 6.16 1.25
N GLN A 14 -6.12 7.35 1.07
CA GLN A 14 -6.93 7.67 -0.11
C GLN A 14 -6.08 7.70 -1.40
N VAL A 15 -4.88 8.29 -1.35
CA VAL A 15 -3.92 8.31 -2.47
C VAL A 15 -3.54 6.89 -2.87
N LEU A 16 -3.19 6.04 -1.90
CA LEU A 16 -2.90 4.62 -2.11
C LEU A 16 -4.08 3.89 -2.77
N CYS A 17 -5.30 4.06 -2.25
CA CYS A 17 -6.48 3.41 -2.81
C CYS A 17 -6.78 3.87 -4.24
N ASN A 18 -6.62 5.16 -4.53
CA ASN A 18 -6.77 5.71 -5.89
C ASN A 18 -5.72 5.14 -6.84
N ARG A 19 -4.46 5.03 -6.38
CA ARG A 19 -3.38 4.42 -7.17
C ARG A 19 -3.63 2.95 -7.43
N ILE A 20 -4.02 2.17 -6.42
CA ILE A 20 -4.31 0.73 -6.56
C ILE A 20 -5.46 0.49 -7.55
N THR A 21 -6.38 1.44 -7.68
CA THR A 21 -7.51 1.35 -8.61
C THR A 21 -7.27 2.01 -9.95
N SER A 22 -6.13 2.67 -10.14
CA SER A 22 -5.79 3.29 -11.42
C SER A 22 -5.58 2.19 -12.47
N PRO A 23 -6.16 2.36 -13.69
CA PRO A 23 -5.98 1.40 -14.78
C PRO A 23 -4.50 1.12 -15.06
N GLU A 24 -3.67 2.16 -15.04
CA GLU A 24 -2.24 2.07 -15.29
C GLU A 24 -1.54 1.12 -14.30
N PHE A 25 -1.91 1.20 -13.02
CA PHE A 25 -1.30 0.41 -11.95
C PHE A 25 -1.83 -1.03 -11.94
N VAL A 26 -3.13 -1.23 -12.19
CA VAL A 26 -3.72 -2.56 -12.34
C VAL A 26 -3.12 -3.31 -13.54
N ASP A 27 -2.99 -2.62 -14.68
CA ASP A 27 -2.36 -3.18 -15.87
C ASP A 27 -0.88 -3.50 -15.62
N LEU A 28 -0.18 -2.65 -14.87
CA LEU A 28 1.19 -2.94 -14.45
C LEU A 28 1.27 -4.27 -13.66
N PHE A 29 0.41 -4.45 -12.66
CA PHE A 29 0.35 -5.69 -11.88
C PHE A 29 0.10 -6.92 -12.75
N ARG A 30 -0.84 -6.81 -13.71
CA ARG A 30 -1.15 -7.87 -14.67
C ARG A 30 0.04 -8.21 -15.56
N HIS A 31 0.68 -7.20 -16.16
CA HIS A 31 1.81 -7.38 -17.07
C HIS A 31 3.06 -7.95 -16.37
N LYS A 32 3.28 -7.58 -15.11
CA LYS A 32 4.43 -8.03 -14.32
C LYS A 32 4.17 -9.28 -13.48
N LYS A 33 2.99 -9.90 -13.66
CA LYS A 33 2.56 -11.12 -12.95
C LYS A 33 2.64 -10.96 -11.42
N LEU A 34 2.37 -9.74 -10.94
CA LEU A 34 2.18 -9.47 -9.53
C LEU A 34 0.80 -10.01 -9.11
N ASN A 35 0.63 -10.24 -7.81
CA ASN A 35 -0.56 -10.87 -7.27
C ASN A 35 -1.72 -9.85 -7.17
N GLU A 36 -2.54 -9.75 -8.21
CA GLU A 36 -3.72 -8.87 -8.27
C GLU A 36 -4.71 -9.12 -7.11
N PRO A 37 -5.07 -10.38 -6.75
CA PRO A 37 -5.87 -10.63 -5.55
C PRO A 37 -5.27 -10.08 -4.25
N LEU A 38 -3.95 -10.17 -4.09
CA LEU A 38 -3.24 -9.62 -2.92
C LEU A 38 -3.32 -8.09 -2.89
N LEU A 39 -3.17 -7.44 -4.06
CA LEU A 39 -3.32 -6.00 -4.21
C LEU A 39 -4.73 -5.52 -3.82
N MET A 40 -5.77 -6.25 -4.24
CA MET A 40 -7.16 -5.93 -3.89
C MET A 40 -7.45 -6.13 -2.39
N LYS A 41 -6.82 -7.13 -1.76
CA LYS A 41 -6.88 -7.30 -0.30
C LYS A 41 -6.20 -6.16 0.44
N LEU A 42 -5.05 -5.69 -0.03
CA LEU A 42 -4.37 -4.51 0.52
C LEU A 42 -5.29 -3.29 0.50
N LYS A 43 -5.91 -2.98 -0.65
CA LYS A 43 -6.90 -1.89 -0.77
C LYS A 43 -8.05 -2.04 0.23
N THR A 44 -8.65 -3.22 0.32
CA THR A 44 -9.80 -3.46 1.20
C THR A 44 -9.43 -3.27 2.67
N THR A 45 -8.23 -3.71 3.06
CA THR A 45 -7.70 -3.54 4.42
C THR A 45 -7.45 -2.07 4.73
N LEU A 46 -6.82 -1.34 3.81
CA LEU A 46 -6.60 0.11 3.93
C LEU A 46 -7.93 0.87 4.08
N LEU A 47 -8.96 0.55 3.28
CA LEU A 47 -10.30 1.16 3.43
C LEU A 47 -10.96 0.84 4.78
N THR A 48 -10.75 -0.37 5.30
CA THR A 48 -11.27 -0.77 6.61
C THR A 48 -10.64 0.02 7.76
N LEU A 49 -9.36 0.40 7.60
CA LEU A 49 -8.64 1.24 8.55
C LEU A 49 -9.01 2.71 8.37
N TYR A 50 -9.15 3.18 7.14
CA TYR A 50 -9.62 4.54 6.82
C TYR A 50 -10.92 4.88 7.54
N ALA A 51 -11.89 3.95 7.54
CA ALA A 51 -13.19 4.17 8.15
C ALA A 51 -13.16 4.45 9.67
N VAL A 52 -12.04 4.13 10.35
CA VAL A 52 -11.88 4.35 11.79
C VAL A 52 -10.83 5.43 12.14
N LEU A 53 -10.20 6.07 11.14
CA LEU A 53 -9.16 7.07 11.37
C LEU A 53 -9.70 8.29 12.11
N ASP A 54 -10.84 8.83 11.68
CA ASP A 54 -11.48 9.99 12.34
C ASP A 54 -11.72 9.72 13.85
N ASP A 55 -12.31 8.57 14.17
CA ASP A 55 -12.60 8.19 15.56
C ASP A 55 -11.32 7.92 16.37
N ALA A 56 -10.30 7.32 15.74
CA ALA A 56 -9.01 7.12 16.35
C ALA A 56 -8.32 8.45 16.67
N GLU A 57 -8.40 9.42 15.77
CA GLU A 57 -7.76 10.72 15.92
C GLU A 57 -8.39 11.55 17.03
N GLU A 58 -9.72 11.52 17.17
CA GLU A 58 -10.41 12.13 18.32
C GLU A 58 -10.00 11.47 19.64
N LYS A 59 -9.88 10.13 19.64
CA LYS A 59 -9.60 9.35 20.85
C LYS A 59 -8.12 9.38 21.26
N GLN A 60 -7.18 9.65 20.35
CA GLN A 60 -5.74 9.67 20.64
C GLN A 60 -5.37 10.68 21.74
N ILE A 61 -6.13 11.77 21.84
CA ILE A 61 -5.89 12.86 22.80
C ILE A 61 -6.04 12.34 24.25
N LYS A 62 -6.96 11.42 24.48
CA LYS A 62 -7.31 10.92 25.81
C LYS A 62 -6.82 9.49 26.05
N LYS A 63 -6.55 8.73 24.99
CA LYS A 63 -6.18 7.31 25.06
C LYS A 63 -4.78 7.09 24.46
N PRO A 64 -3.72 6.98 25.29
CA PRO A 64 -2.37 6.71 24.82
C PRO A 64 -2.26 5.44 23.96
N ALA A 65 -3.05 4.40 24.26
CA ALA A 65 -3.09 3.18 23.45
C ALA A 65 -3.57 3.44 22.01
N VAL A 66 -4.53 4.35 21.81
CA VAL A 66 -5.00 4.74 20.47
C VAL A 66 -3.95 5.59 19.74
N ARG A 67 -3.25 6.47 20.47
CA ARG A 67 -2.13 7.23 19.91
C ARG A 67 -1.02 6.31 19.38
N ASN A 68 -0.60 5.34 20.19
CA ASN A 68 0.42 4.38 19.76
C ASN A 68 -0.06 3.56 18.55
N TRP A 69 -1.33 3.14 18.55
CA TRP A 69 -1.91 2.43 17.40
C TRP A 69 -1.89 3.28 16.12
N LEU A 70 -2.19 4.58 16.21
CA LEU A 70 -2.12 5.51 15.07
C LEU A 70 -0.70 5.77 14.59
N ASP A 71 0.25 5.96 15.52
CA ASP A 71 1.66 6.19 15.19
C ASP A 71 2.24 4.97 14.44
N GLU A 72 1.94 3.76 14.90
CA GLU A 72 2.34 2.51 14.22
C GLU A 72 1.61 2.29 12.89
N LEU A 73 0.32 2.63 12.81
CA LEU A 73 -0.45 2.56 11.57
C LEU A 73 0.13 3.50 10.50
N LYS A 74 0.55 4.70 10.90
CA LYS A 74 1.21 5.68 10.02
C LYS A 74 2.46 5.09 9.37
N HIS A 75 3.29 4.40 10.16
CA HIS A 75 4.47 3.72 9.62
C HIS A 75 4.09 2.65 8.59
N ALA A 76 3.08 1.82 8.88
CA ALA A 76 2.62 0.82 7.92
C ALA A 76 2.04 1.43 6.63
N VAL A 77 1.36 2.58 6.72
CA VAL A 77 0.85 3.30 5.54
C VAL A 77 1.99 3.85 4.68
N PHE A 78 3.05 4.40 5.30
CA PHE A 78 4.23 4.84 4.55
C PHE A 78 5.00 3.67 3.93
N ASP A 79 5.14 2.55 4.64
CA ASP A 79 5.71 1.33 4.06
C ASP A 79 4.91 0.88 2.81
N ALA A 80 3.59 1.10 2.79
CA ALA A 80 2.76 0.82 1.63
C ALA A 80 3.06 1.78 0.47
N GLU A 81 3.20 3.08 0.73
CA GLU A 81 3.56 4.08 -0.28
C GLU A 81 4.91 3.75 -0.92
N ASP A 82 5.93 3.50 -0.07
CA ASP A 82 7.29 3.15 -0.50
C ASP A 82 7.29 1.89 -1.39
N LEU A 83 6.52 0.86 -1.03
CA LEU A 83 6.43 -0.37 -1.84
C LEU A 83 5.79 -0.14 -3.21
N LEU A 84 4.70 0.64 -3.27
CA LEU A 84 4.07 0.93 -4.56
C LEU A 84 4.97 1.83 -5.43
N ASP A 85 5.73 2.74 -4.82
CA ASP A 85 6.74 3.56 -5.50
C ASP A 85 7.91 2.75 -6.03
N GLU A 86 8.38 1.74 -5.28
CA GLU A 86 9.44 0.82 -5.72
C GLU A 86 8.99 0.06 -6.99
N ILE A 87 7.73 -0.39 -7.02
CA ILE A 87 7.14 -1.09 -8.17
C ILE A 87 7.06 -0.19 -9.41
N ASP A 88 6.56 1.05 -9.25
CA ASP A 88 6.46 2.00 -10.37
C ASP A 88 7.84 2.43 -10.88
N THR A 89 8.79 2.65 -9.97
CA THR A 89 10.16 3.00 -10.32
C THR A 89 10.80 1.90 -11.14
N GLU A 90 10.66 0.63 -10.73
CA GLU A 90 11.18 -0.50 -11.49
C GLU A 90 10.46 -0.66 -12.84
N ALA A 91 9.14 -0.42 -12.87
CA ALA A 91 8.37 -0.47 -14.10
C ALA A 91 8.84 0.57 -15.12
N LEU A 92 9.08 1.80 -14.67
CA LEU A 92 9.63 2.88 -15.48
C LEU A 92 11.05 2.54 -15.95
N ARG A 93 11.92 2.10 -15.05
CA ARG A 93 13.30 1.69 -15.38
C ARG A 93 13.31 0.68 -16.53
N CYS A 94 12.44 -0.30 -16.48
CA CYS A 94 12.38 -1.32 -17.52
C CYS A 94 11.76 -0.85 -18.84
N LYS A 95 10.84 0.13 -18.81
CA LYS A 95 10.37 0.80 -20.04
C LYS A 95 11.55 1.53 -20.71
N PHE A 96 12.40 2.19 -19.94
CA PHE A 96 13.60 2.88 -20.44
C PHE A 96 14.70 1.93 -20.93
N GLU A 97 14.95 0.84 -20.20
CA GLU A 97 15.91 -0.20 -20.58
C GLU A 97 15.44 -1.01 -21.82
N GLY A 98 14.21 -0.77 -22.27
CA GLY A 98 13.68 -1.25 -23.53
C GLY A 98 13.34 -2.74 -23.48
N GLU A 99 12.18 -3.08 -22.92
CA GLU A 99 11.53 -4.38 -23.19
C GLU A 99 11.43 -4.66 -24.70
N ASP A 100 11.30 -3.59 -25.52
CA ASP A 100 11.17 -3.65 -26.97
C ASP A 100 12.46 -3.36 -27.77
N GLN A 101 13.54 -2.84 -27.16
CA GLN A 101 14.84 -2.65 -27.83
C GLN A 101 15.72 -3.91 -27.82
N THR A 102 15.06 -5.04 -28.02
CA THR A 102 15.58 -6.42 -28.01
C THR A 102 16.76 -6.66 -28.99
N GLY A 103 17.08 -5.72 -29.89
CA GLY A 103 18.12 -5.88 -30.90
C GLY A 103 19.58 -5.64 -30.47
N LYS A 104 19.86 -5.12 -29.25
CA LYS A 104 21.23 -4.68 -28.87
C LYS A 104 21.97 -5.55 -27.86
N PHE A 105 21.30 -6.46 -27.16
CA PHE A 105 21.93 -7.30 -26.13
C PHE A 105 22.12 -8.74 -26.59
N THR A 106 23.19 -9.39 -26.11
CA THR A 106 23.37 -10.83 -26.30
C THR A 106 22.31 -11.61 -25.51
N ASN A 107 21.96 -12.82 -25.99
CA ASN A 107 20.97 -13.69 -25.34
C ASN A 107 21.26 -13.95 -23.84
N LYS A 108 22.54 -13.94 -23.44
CA LYS A 108 22.96 -14.14 -22.06
C LYS A 108 22.62 -12.94 -21.17
N VAL A 109 22.93 -11.72 -21.62
CA VAL A 109 22.59 -10.47 -20.88
C VAL A 109 21.07 -10.32 -20.78
N ARG A 110 20.37 -10.62 -21.87
CA ARG A 110 18.91 -10.64 -21.91
C ARG A 110 18.33 -11.54 -20.80
N ASN A 111 18.77 -12.78 -20.72
CA ASN A 111 18.26 -13.72 -19.71
C ASN A 111 18.56 -13.28 -18.26
N LEU A 112 19.71 -12.66 -18.01
CA LEU A 112 20.05 -12.15 -16.68
C LEU A 112 19.11 -11.01 -16.25
N LEU A 113 18.82 -10.07 -17.16
CA LEU A 113 17.89 -8.97 -16.89
C LEU A 113 16.47 -9.47 -16.61
N PHE A 114 15.95 -10.41 -17.42
CA PHE A 114 14.64 -11.02 -17.19
C PHE A 114 14.58 -11.78 -15.85
N SER A 115 15.62 -12.53 -15.51
CA SER A 115 15.68 -13.26 -14.24
C SER A 115 15.71 -12.32 -13.04
N SER A 116 16.54 -11.27 -13.10
CA SER A 116 16.63 -10.25 -12.04
C SER A 116 15.28 -9.57 -11.83
N ARG A 117 14.62 -9.17 -12.91
CA ARG A 117 13.33 -8.50 -12.86
C ARG A 117 12.20 -9.40 -12.33
N ASN A 118 12.17 -10.65 -12.76
CA ASN A 118 11.20 -11.61 -12.22
C ASN A 118 11.42 -11.86 -10.73
N HIS A 119 12.69 -11.92 -10.29
CA HIS A 119 13.03 -12.03 -8.88
C HIS A 119 12.59 -10.80 -8.09
N PHE A 120 12.77 -9.60 -8.65
CA PHE A 120 12.30 -8.35 -8.05
C PHE A 120 10.78 -8.38 -7.81
N TYR A 121 9.96 -8.64 -8.84
CA TYR A 121 8.50 -8.64 -8.66
C TYR A 121 8.01 -9.77 -7.75
N LYS A 122 8.70 -10.92 -7.75
CA LYS A 122 8.41 -11.98 -6.78
C LYS A 122 8.65 -11.49 -5.36
N SER A 123 9.79 -10.83 -5.11
CA SER A 123 10.09 -10.22 -3.82
C SER A 123 9.05 -9.17 -3.42
N MET A 124 8.57 -8.36 -4.36
CA MET A 124 7.49 -7.39 -4.08
C MET A 124 6.20 -8.06 -3.62
N ASN A 125 5.80 -9.20 -4.21
CA ASN A 125 4.64 -9.95 -3.71
C ASN A 125 4.82 -10.40 -2.26
N ASP A 126 6.01 -10.87 -1.90
CA ASP A 126 6.32 -11.31 -0.54
C ASP A 126 6.26 -10.11 0.44
N LYS A 127 6.84 -8.96 0.06
CA LYS A 127 6.77 -7.72 0.86
C LYS A 127 5.34 -7.20 1.03
N ILE A 128 4.53 -7.20 -0.04
CA ILE A 128 3.11 -6.80 0.05
C ILE A 128 2.35 -7.74 0.97
N GLN A 129 2.64 -9.04 0.95
CA GLN A 129 1.99 -10.01 1.82
C GLN A 129 2.34 -9.77 3.30
N GLU A 130 3.60 -9.47 3.60
CA GLU A 130 4.04 -9.11 4.95
C GLU A 130 3.36 -7.82 5.44
N LEU A 131 3.33 -6.79 4.59
CA LEU A 131 2.64 -5.54 4.89
C LEU A 131 1.14 -5.76 5.13
N LEU A 132 0.49 -6.57 4.29
CA LEU A 132 -0.92 -6.91 4.44
C LEU A 132 -1.18 -7.57 5.80
N ALA A 133 -0.34 -8.53 6.19
CA ALA A 133 -0.47 -9.18 7.50
C ALA A 133 -0.32 -8.18 8.66
N ARG A 134 0.60 -7.21 8.54
CA ARG A 134 0.72 -6.11 9.52
C ARG A 134 -0.56 -5.25 9.56
N LEU A 135 -1.09 -4.82 8.41
CA LEU A 135 -2.32 -4.03 8.31
C LEU A 135 -3.56 -4.79 8.86
N GLU A 136 -3.66 -6.09 8.61
CA GLU A 136 -4.71 -6.94 9.17
C GLU A 136 -4.64 -7.00 10.70
N ASN A 137 -3.45 -6.98 11.31
CA ASN A 137 -3.32 -6.88 12.77
C ASN A 137 -3.92 -5.57 13.31
N PHE A 138 -3.74 -4.44 12.64
CA PHE A 138 -4.39 -3.18 13.04
C PHE A 138 -5.92 -3.28 12.95
N VAL A 139 -6.43 -3.97 11.93
CA VAL A 139 -7.88 -4.22 11.79
C VAL A 139 -8.41 -5.05 12.98
N GLN A 140 -7.66 -6.04 13.46
CA GLN A 140 -8.06 -6.81 14.65
C GLN A 140 -8.00 -5.98 15.94
N LEU A 141 -6.93 -5.17 16.10
CA LEU A 141 -6.73 -4.34 17.28
C LEU A 141 -7.77 -3.22 17.41
N LYS A 142 -8.35 -2.75 16.30
CA LYS A 142 -9.34 -1.66 16.31
C LYS A 142 -10.54 -1.96 17.21
N SER A 143 -11.00 -3.22 17.23
CA SER A 143 -12.12 -3.66 18.08
C SER A 143 -11.77 -3.62 19.57
N ALA A 144 -10.55 -4.04 19.94
CA ALA A 144 -10.09 -4.01 21.33
C ALA A 144 -9.91 -2.57 21.87
N LEU A 145 -9.61 -1.63 20.98
CA LEU A 145 -9.48 -0.20 21.32
C LEU A 145 -10.84 0.54 21.35
N GLY A 146 -11.92 -0.14 20.96
CA GLY A 146 -13.24 0.44 20.83
C GLY A 146 -13.30 1.52 19.75
N LEU A 147 -12.58 1.30 18.64
CA LEU A 147 -12.62 2.18 17.47
C LEU A 147 -13.81 1.82 16.60
N GLY A 148 -14.65 2.82 16.33
CA GLY A 148 -15.88 2.67 15.55
C GLY A 148 -15.75 3.35 14.20
N GLU A 149 -16.50 2.84 13.22
CA GLU A 149 -16.73 3.59 11.98
C GLU A 149 -17.57 4.82 12.33
N VAL A 150 -17.26 5.96 11.73
CA VAL A 150 -18.14 7.14 11.83
C VAL A 150 -19.44 6.78 11.10
N ALA A 151 -20.39 6.21 11.84
CA ALA A 151 -21.76 6.09 11.39
C ALA A 151 -22.23 7.51 11.13
N GLY A 152 -22.37 7.87 9.85
CA GLY A 152 -22.77 9.20 9.43
C GLY A 152 -23.90 9.69 10.33
N ARG A 153 -23.70 10.85 10.95
CA ARG A 153 -24.79 11.65 11.51
C ARG A 153 -25.86 11.74 10.41
N LYS A 154 -26.88 10.89 10.49
CA LYS A 154 -28.18 11.17 9.89
C LYS A 154 -28.63 12.47 10.56
N GLY A 155 -28.95 13.45 9.71
CA GLY A 155 -29.37 14.79 10.11
C GLY A 155 -30.63 14.83 10.96
#